data_AF-A0A212FFH3-F1
#
_entry.id   AF-A0A212FFH3-F1
#
_cell.length_a   1.000
_cell.length_b   1.000
_cell.length_c   1.000
_cell.angle_alpha   90.00
_cell.angle_beta   90.00
_cell.angle_gamma   90.00
#
_symmetry.space_group_name_H-M   'P 1'
#
loop_
_entity.id
_entity.type
_entity.pdbx_description
1 polymer ?
#
loop_
_entity_poly.entity_id
_entity_poly.type
_entity_poly.pdbx_seq_one_letter_code
_entity_poly.pdbx_strand_id
1 'polypeptide(L)'
;MDLSPDEENFQGRLLHLAALWDNLELLQELLATGAEVDARDGYMRSALHAAALAERSSCLIALCDAGADVNAKSNQETGGKTALHIAAERGHVENVKALLKAGADQTVINSDGDTALVLAERGRHRHAALALREAKGGGGGGAGGARPASAARRDSGRDSATRRKHEVAQALANYTATSSEQLSLVKGQLLVVRKKADSGWWEGELQAKGRARQSGWFPATYVKVGGGGGREGGFQK
;
A
#
# COMPACT_ATOMS: atom_id res chain seq x y z
N MET A 1 -11.95 18.23 -17.30
CA MET A 1 -12.78 18.14 -16.09
C MET A 1 -14.21 18.14 -16.60
N ASP A 2 -14.84 16.98 -16.64
CA ASP A 2 -16.29 16.94 -16.81
C ASP A 2 -16.92 17.53 -15.55
N LEU A 3 -17.80 18.52 -15.75
CA LEU A 3 -18.45 19.33 -14.71
C LEU A 3 -19.93 18.96 -14.56
N SER A 4 -20.37 17.84 -15.16
CA SER A 4 -21.75 17.39 -15.13
C SER A 4 -22.30 17.33 -13.69
N PRO A 5 -23.50 17.88 -13.43
CA PRO A 5 -24.04 18.03 -12.08
C PRO A 5 -24.68 16.72 -11.59
N ASP A 6 -23.91 15.87 -10.92
CA ASP A 6 -24.49 14.92 -9.97
C ASP A 6 -24.85 15.71 -8.70
N GLU A 7 -26.11 16.10 -8.57
CA GLU A 7 -26.66 16.89 -7.45
C GLU A 7 -26.39 16.27 -6.06
N GLU A 8 -26.10 14.96 -5.99
CA GLU A 8 -25.92 14.23 -4.73
C GLU A 8 -24.52 14.36 -4.10
N ASN A 9 -23.50 14.84 -4.82
CA ASN A 9 -22.11 14.91 -4.29
C ASN A 9 -21.52 16.33 -4.28
N PHE A 10 -22.32 17.32 -3.92
CA PHE A 10 -21.90 18.74 -3.84
C PHE A 10 -20.72 18.96 -2.88
N GLN A 11 -20.77 18.33 -1.69
CA GLN A 11 -19.70 18.43 -0.69
C GLN A 11 -18.39 17.78 -1.18
N GLY A 12 -18.47 16.62 -1.82
CA GLY A 12 -17.30 16.00 -2.44
C GLY A 12 -16.68 16.88 -3.51
N ARG A 13 -17.50 17.51 -4.36
CA ARG A 13 -17.02 18.48 -5.36
C ARG A 13 -16.33 19.68 -4.71
N LEU A 14 -16.93 20.23 -3.66
CA LEU A 14 -16.33 21.34 -2.90
C LEU A 14 -15.00 20.94 -2.27
N LEU A 15 -14.90 19.71 -1.71
CA LEU A 15 -13.69 19.18 -1.10
C LEU A 15 -12.54 19.06 -2.13
N HIS A 16 -12.85 18.62 -3.36
CA HIS A 16 -11.89 18.60 -4.45
C HIS A 16 -11.39 19.99 -4.82
N LEU A 17 -12.28 20.97 -4.92
CA LEU A 17 -11.94 22.34 -5.26
C LEU A 17 -11.11 23.01 -4.16
N ALA A 18 -11.46 22.80 -2.89
CA ALA A 18 -10.69 23.27 -1.75
C ALA A 18 -9.26 22.71 -1.77
N ALA A 19 -9.13 21.40 -2.00
CA ALA A 19 -7.83 20.73 -2.13
C ALA A 19 -7.01 21.21 -3.34
N LEU A 20 -7.67 21.52 -4.47
CA LEU A 20 -7.00 21.98 -5.69
C LEU A 20 -6.44 23.41 -5.56
N TRP A 21 -7.20 24.29 -4.89
CA TRP A 21 -6.84 25.70 -4.70
C TRP A 21 -6.09 25.99 -3.40
N ASP A 22 -5.76 24.95 -2.62
CA ASP A 22 -5.09 25.06 -1.32
C ASP A 22 -5.88 25.85 -0.26
N ASN A 23 -7.22 25.81 -0.36
CA ASN A 23 -8.08 26.45 0.63
C ASN A 23 -8.25 25.53 1.84
N LEU A 24 -7.24 25.56 2.74
CA LEU A 24 -7.19 24.73 3.93
C LEU A 24 -8.35 24.99 4.89
N GLU A 25 -8.75 26.26 5.05
CA GLU A 25 -9.86 26.65 5.93
C GLU A 25 -11.17 26.00 5.47
N LEU A 26 -11.52 26.17 4.19
CA LEU A 26 -12.70 25.55 3.61
C LEU A 26 -12.64 24.02 3.68
N LEU A 27 -11.46 23.44 3.43
CA LEU A 27 -11.26 21.99 3.50
C LEU A 27 -11.53 21.46 4.92
N GLN A 28 -11.00 22.12 5.95
CA GLN A 28 -11.21 21.74 7.34
C GLN A 28 -12.67 21.91 7.77
N GLU A 29 -13.33 23.00 7.37
CA GLU A 29 -14.75 23.19 7.62
C GLU A 29 -15.60 22.08 6.99
N LEU A 30 -15.34 21.74 5.72
CA LEU A 30 -16.05 20.67 5.03
C LEU A 30 -15.89 19.33 5.76
N LEU A 31 -14.67 18.97 6.13
CA LEU A 31 -14.40 17.74 6.89
C LEU A 31 -15.08 17.75 8.26
N ALA A 32 -15.10 18.90 8.96
CA ALA A 32 -15.79 19.05 10.24
C ALA A 32 -17.32 18.93 10.12
N THR A 33 -17.89 19.35 8.98
CA THR A 33 -19.33 19.21 8.68
C THR A 33 -19.71 17.80 8.20
N GLY A 34 -18.77 16.86 8.17
CA GLY A 34 -19.00 15.46 7.81
C GLY A 34 -18.90 15.16 6.31
N ALA A 35 -18.22 16.01 5.53
CA ALA A 35 -17.91 15.69 4.14
C ALA A 35 -17.11 14.37 4.07
N GLU A 36 -17.47 13.50 3.13
CA GLU A 36 -16.76 12.25 2.90
C GLU A 36 -15.35 12.54 2.37
N VAL A 37 -14.32 12.26 3.18
CA VAL A 37 -12.91 12.55 2.87
C VAL A 37 -12.44 11.86 1.57
N ASP A 38 -12.96 10.66 1.33
CA ASP A 38 -12.65 9.83 0.16
C ASP A 38 -13.69 9.97 -0.96
N ALA A 39 -14.53 11.02 -0.92
CA ALA A 39 -15.47 11.32 -1.99
C ALA A 39 -14.75 11.30 -3.34
N ARG A 40 -15.36 10.66 -4.33
CA ARG A 40 -14.76 10.46 -5.65
C ARG A 40 -15.48 11.25 -6.73
N ASP A 41 -14.71 11.82 -7.65
CA ASP A 41 -15.24 12.42 -8.88
C ASP A 41 -15.57 11.37 -9.96
N GLY A 42 -16.09 11.80 -11.11
CA GLY A 42 -16.41 10.92 -12.24
C GLY A 42 -15.24 10.13 -12.81
N TYR A 43 -14.00 10.45 -12.43
CA TYR A 43 -12.78 9.71 -12.79
C TYR A 43 -12.24 8.86 -11.64
N MET A 44 -13.04 8.61 -10.61
CA MET A 44 -12.67 7.95 -9.36
C MET A 44 -11.49 8.60 -8.63
N ARG A 45 -11.24 9.89 -8.85
CA ARG A 45 -10.20 10.64 -8.14
C ARG A 45 -10.81 11.17 -6.85
N SER A 46 -10.00 11.20 -5.78
CA SER A 46 -10.36 11.84 -4.51
C SER A 46 -9.75 13.25 -4.39
N ALA A 47 -10.16 14.00 -3.37
CA ALA A 47 -9.54 15.28 -3.05
C ALA A 47 -8.01 15.17 -2.84
N LEU A 48 -7.54 14.01 -2.35
CA LEU A 48 -6.11 13.73 -2.20
C LEU A 48 -5.38 13.68 -3.55
N HIS A 49 -6.01 13.13 -4.59
CA HIS A 49 -5.47 13.15 -5.95
C HIS A 49 -5.40 14.59 -6.49
N ALA A 50 -6.40 15.43 -6.20
CA ALA A 50 -6.42 16.83 -6.62
C ALA A 50 -5.30 17.64 -5.94
N ALA A 51 -5.12 17.49 -4.62
CA ALA A 51 -4.02 18.12 -3.89
C ALA A 51 -2.65 17.64 -4.38
N ALA A 52 -2.52 16.34 -4.65
CA ALA A 52 -1.31 15.75 -5.22
C ALA A 52 -1.00 16.30 -6.62
N LEU A 53 -2.00 16.58 -7.44
CA LEU A 53 -1.84 17.14 -8.79
C LEU A 53 -1.33 18.58 -8.77
N ALA A 54 -1.85 19.38 -7.83
CA ALA A 54 -1.64 20.83 -7.78
C ALA A 54 -0.52 21.29 -6.82
N GLU A 55 0.31 20.37 -6.31
CA GLU A 55 1.39 20.66 -5.35
C GLU A 55 0.91 21.30 -4.03
N ARG A 56 -0.31 20.93 -3.57
CA ARG A 56 -0.92 21.53 -2.37
C ARG A 56 -0.61 20.73 -1.12
N SER A 57 0.61 20.87 -0.60
CA SER A 57 1.08 20.07 0.54
C SER A 57 0.25 20.29 1.82
N SER A 58 -0.24 21.50 2.07
CA SER A 58 -1.04 21.80 3.28
C SER A 58 -2.37 21.04 3.29
N CYS A 59 -3.15 21.17 2.21
CA CYS A 59 -4.41 20.43 2.07
C CYS A 59 -4.18 18.92 1.97
N LEU A 60 -3.10 18.48 1.32
CA LEU A 60 -2.73 17.06 1.24
C LEU A 60 -2.50 16.46 2.63
N ILE A 61 -1.73 17.14 3.48
CA ILE A 61 -1.47 16.69 4.86
C ILE A 61 -2.78 16.65 5.65
N ALA A 62 -3.60 17.69 5.57
CA ALA A 62 -4.89 17.73 6.27
C ALA A 62 -5.84 16.59 5.85
N LEU A 63 -5.87 16.23 4.56
CA LEU A 63 -6.63 15.09 4.07
C LEU A 63 -6.08 13.76 4.60
N CYS A 64 -4.75 13.59 4.64
CA CYS A 64 -4.13 12.41 5.24
C CYS A 64 -4.43 12.30 6.74
N ASP A 65 -4.35 13.40 7.48
CA ASP A 65 -4.65 13.45 8.92
C ASP A 65 -6.14 13.17 9.20
N ALA A 66 -7.03 13.54 8.27
CA ALA A 66 -8.45 13.22 8.31
C ALA A 66 -8.77 11.76 7.93
N GLY A 67 -7.76 10.93 7.63
CA GLY A 67 -7.91 9.51 7.35
C GLY A 67 -8.23 9.17 5.90
N ALA A 68 -7.90 10.05 4.94
CA ALA A 68 -8.02 9.74 3.52
C ALA A 68 -7.27 8.45 3.13
N ASP A 69 -7.84 7.66 2.23
CA ASP A 69 -7.18 6.50 1.65
C ASP A 69 -6.01 6.94 0.74
N VAL A 70 -4.81 6.93 1.31
CA VAL A 70 -3.56 7.33 0.65
C VAL A 70 -3.23 6.46 -0.57
N ASN A 71 -3.74 5.22 -0.60
CA ASN A 71 -3.48 4.26 -1.66
C ASN A 71 -4.68 4.11 -2.63
N ALA A 72 -5.70 4.96 -2.50
CA ALA A 72 -6.81 5.01 -3.44
C ALA A 72 -6.29 5.19 -4.87
N LYS A 73 -6.85 4.43 -5.80
CA LYS A 73 -6.52 4.50 -7.22
C LYS A 73 -7.62 5.25 -7.97
N SER A 74 -7.22 6.12 -8.89
CA SER A 74 -8.10 6.68 -9.90
C SER A 74 -8.59 5.60 -10.87
N ASN A 75 -9.55 5.95 -11.73
CA ASN A 75 -10.08 5.00 -12.71
C ASN A 75 -9.01 4.60 -13.76
N GLN A 76 -9.30 3.55 -14.52
CA GLN A 76 -8.35 3.05 -15.54
C GLN A 76 -8.12 4.07 -16.67
N GLU A 77 -9.12 4.88 -17.03
CA GLU A 77 -9.01 5.92 -18.06
C GLU A 77 -7.98 7.01 -17.69
N THR A 78 -7.85 7.32 -16.41
CA THR A 78 -6.82 8.24 -15.89
C THR A 78 -5.52 7.54 -15.54
N GLY A 79 -5.38 6.27 -15.92
CA GLY A 79 -4.17 5.47 -15.74
C GLY A 79 -4.06 4.78 -14.38
N GLY A 80 -5.15 4.68 -13.61
CA GLY A 80 -5.15 3.90 -12.36
C GLY A 80 -4.13 4.40 -11.34
N LYS A 81 -3.93 5.71 -11.24
CA LYS A 81 -2.85 6.34 -10.48
C LYS A 81 -3.29 6.55 -9.03
N THR A 82 -2.36 6.42 -8.09
CA THR A 82 -2.55 6.91 -6.71
C THR A 82 -2.06 8.35 -6.59
N ALA A 83 -2.37 9.02 -5.47
CA ALA A 83 -1.81 10.34 -5.16
C ALA A 83 -0.26 10.34 -5.24
N LEU A 84 0.40 9.27 -4.81
CA LEU A 84 1.86 9.15 -4.87
C LEU A 84 2.38 9.05 -6.32
N HIS A 85 1.69 8.34 -7.20
CA HIS A 85 2.02 8.31 -8.63
C HIS A 85 1.96 9.70 -9.24
N ILE A 86 0.90 10.45 -8.95
CA ILE A 86 0.70 11.81 -9.48
C ILE A 86 1.81 12.76 -8.97
N ALA A 87 2.07 12.75 -7.67
CA ALA A 87 3.11 13.58 -7.08
C ALA A 87 4.51 13.26 -7.64
N ALA A 88 4.81 11.96 -7.83
CA ALA A 88 6.07 11.51 -8.38
C ALA A 88 6.24 11.85 -9.87
N GLU A 89 5.19 11.66 -10.67
CA GLU A 89 5.17 12.00 -12.11
C GLU A 89 5.34 13.51 -12.35
N ARG A 90 4.84 14.36 -11.44
CA ARG A 90 4.99 15.81 -11.53
C ARG A 90 6.24 16.36 -10.84
N GLY A 91 6.92 15.52 -10.05
CA GLY A 91 8.13 15.92 -9.32
C GLY A 91 7.87 16.73 -8.05
N HIS A 92 6.66 16.66 -7.49
CA HIS A 92 6.23 17.40 -6.31
C HIS A 92 6.80 16.79 -5.04
N VAL A 93 8.04 17.18 -4.71
CA VAL A 93 8.86 16.51 -3.68
C VAL A 93 8.22 16.55 -2.30
N GLU A 94 7.62 17.68 -1.90
CA GLU A 94 7.01 17.82 -0.58
C GLU A 94 5.74 16.96 -0.45
N ASN A 95 4.94 16.86 -1.51
CA ASN A 95 3.80 15.94 -1.57
C ASN A 95 4.26 14.48 -1.51
N VAL A 96 5.34 14.11 -2.21
CA VAL A 96 5.93 12.76 -2.14
C VAL A 96 6.33 12.44 -0.69
N LYS A 97 7.07 13.34 -0.02
CA LYS A 97 7.47 13.13 1.38
C LYS A 97 6.26 13.03 2.32
N ALA A 98 5.25 13.89 2.15
CA ALA A 98 4.05 13.89 2.97
C ALA A 98 3.25 12.59 2.81
N LEU A 99 3.03 12.13 1.58
CA LEU A 99 2.36 10.86 1.29
C LEU A 99 3.13 9.67 1.87
N LEU A 100 4.46 9.67 1.76
CA LEU A 100 5.30 8.62 2.35
C LEU A 100 5.21 8.59 3.87
N LYS A 101 5.20 9.75 4.53
CA LYS A 101 4.98 9.87 5.98
C LYS A 101 3.58 9.37 6.38
N ALA A 102 2.58 9.61 5.53
CA ALA A 102 1.21 9.12 5.72
C ALA A 102 1.04 7.62 5.41
N GLY A 103 2.11 6.89 5.05
CA GLY A 103 2.07 5.45 4.80
C GLY A 103 1.70 5.06 3.36
N ALA A 104 1.92 5.94 2.38
CA ALA A 104 1.73 5.60 0.96
C ALA A 104 2.60 4.39 0.56
N ASP A 105 1.97 3.43 -0.10
CA ASP A 105 2.64 2.24 -0.61
C ASP A 105 3.35 2.56 -1.94
N GLN A 106 4.68 2.51 -1.89
CA GLN A 106 5.57 2.78 -3.03
C GLN A 106 5.58 1.66 -4.07
N THR A 107 5.01 0.50 -3.74
CA THR A 107 5.01 -0.69 -4.60
C THR A 107 3.77 -0.80 -5.47
N VAL A 108 2.75 0.04 -5.22
CA VAL A 108 1.55 0.10 -6.04
C VAL A 108 1.96 0.45 -7.47
N ILE A 109 1.35 -0.24 -8.43
CA ILE A 109 1.51 0.00 -9.86
C ILE A 109 0.26 0.66 -10.44
N ASN A 110 0.46 1.57 -11.38
CA ASN A 110 -0.59 2.19 -12.17
C ASN A 110 -1.11 1.22 -13.28
N SER A 111 -2.02 1.67 -14.13
CA SER A 111 -2.55 0.87 -15.25
C SER A 111 -1.50 0.48 -16.29
N ASP A 112 -0.42 1.25 -16.40
CA ASP A 112 0.71 0.99 -17.32
C ASP A 112 1.74 0.02 -16.72
N GLY A 113 1.55 -0.41 -15.46
CA GLY A 113 2.51 -1.23 -14.72
C GLY A 113 3.66 -0.46 -14.10
N ASP A 114 3.62 0.87 -14.12
CA ASP A 114 4.64 1.75 -13.56
C ASP A 114 4.39 2.01 -12.06
N THR A 115 5.46 1.96 -11.26
CA THR A 115 5.43 2.45 -9.87
C THR A 115 5.69 3.96 -9.82
N ALA A 116 5.39 4.60 -8.70
CA ALA A 116 5.70 6.01 -8.47
C ALA A 116 7.19 6.35 -8.75
N LEU A 117 8.12 5.45 -8.39
CA LEU A 117 9.55 5.66 -8.67
C LEU A 117 9.84 5.67 -10.17
N VAL A 118 9.26 4.75 -10.94
CA VAL A 118 9.45 4.69 -12.40
C VAL A 118 8.92 5.97 -13.06
N LEU A 119 7.78 6.49 -12.60
CA LEU A 119 7.22 7.74 -13.10
C LEU A 119 8.13 8.95 -12.79
N ALA A 120 8.68 9.04 -11.58
CA ALA A 120 9.62 10.10 -11.23
C ALA A 120 10.91 10.05 -12.07
N GLU A 121 11.42 8.85 -12.34
CA GLU A 121 12.61 8.66 -13.19
C GLU A 121 12.33 9.01 -14.65
N ARG A 122 11.17 8.60 -15.19
CA ARG A 122 10.74 8.94 -16.56
C ARG A 122 10.54 10.44 -16.74
N GLY A 123 10.00 11.12 -15.73
CA GLY A 123 9.87 12.58 -15.69
C GLY A 123 11.18 13.33 -15.44
N ARG A 124 12.30 12.62 -15.19
CA ARG A 124 13.60 13.19 -14.79
C ARG A 124 13.53 14.03 -13.50
N HIS A 125 12.58 13.72 -12.61
CA HIS A 125 12.41 14.38 -11.32
C HIS A 125 13.33 13.77 -10.27
N ARG A 126 14.63 14.10 -10.37
CA ARG A 126 15.68 13.52 -9.53
C ARG A 126 15.40 13.62 -8.03
N HIS A 127 14.90 14.76 -7.55
CA HIS A 127 14.62 14.96 -6.12
C HIS A 127 13.44 14.12 -5.63
N ALA A 128 12.39 13.95 -6.43
CA ALA A 128 11.26 13.08 -6.09
C ALA A 128 11.70 11.60 -6.10
N ALA A 129 12.49 11.19 -7.10
CA ALA A 129 13.06 9.85 -7.17
C ALA A 129 14.00 9.56 -5.99
N LEU A 130 14.80 10.54 -5.55
CA LEU A 130 15.63 10.43 -4.35
C LEU A 130 14.76 10.27 -3.09
N ALA A 131 13.73 11.10 -2.90
CA ALA A 131 12.84 10.98 -1.75
C ALA A 131 12.18 9.59 -1.66
N LEU A 132 11.75 9.04 -2.80
CA LEU A 132 11.22 7.67 -2.88
C LEU A 132 12.30 6.61 -2.56
N ARG A 133 13.52 6.77 -3.07
CA ARG A 133 14.63 5.85 -2.79
C ARG A 133 15.08 5.88 -1.33
N GLU A 134 15.12 7.07 -0.73
CA GLU A 134 15.54 7.30 0.66
C GLU A 134 14.49 6.84 1.68
N ALA A 135 13.22 6.81 1.29
CA ALA A 135 12.16 6.25 2.12
C ALA A 135 12.26 4.72 2.32
N LYS A 136 13.30 4.05 1.77
CA LYS A 136 13.69 2.68 2.12
C LYS A 136 14.29 2.60 3.53
N GLY A 137 13.41 2.64 4.53
CA GLY A 137 13.78 2.45 5.93
C GLY A 137 12.63 2.23 6.91
N GLY A 138 11.38 2.42 6.49
CA GLY A 138 10.18 2.12 7.29
C GLY A 138 9.41 0.96 6.69
N GLY A 139 9.32 -0.15 7.42
CA GLY A 139 8.79 -1.42 6.93
C GLY A 139 7.30 -1.42 6.58
N GLY A 140 6.96 -2.32 5.66
CA GLY A 140 5.58 -2.65 5.32
C GLY A 140 5.51 -3.31 3.94
N GLY A 141 5.84 -4.59 3.86
CA GLY A 141 5.71 -5.36 2.62
C GLY A 141 4.25 -5.50 2.19
N GLY A 142 3.71 -4.52 1.48
CA GLY A 142 2.44 -4.62 0.77
C GLY A 142 2.64 -5.40 -0.52
N ALA A 143 1.98 -6.54 -0.66
CA ALA A 143 2.15 -7.42 -1.80
C ALA A 143 0.89 -7.47 -2.66
N GLY A 144 0.93 -6.80 -3.81
CA GLY A 144 0.04 -7.07 -4.95
C GLY A 144 0.61 -8.07 -5.97
N GLY A 145 1.82 -8.60 -5.72
CA GLY A 145 2.57 -9.50 -6.62
C GLY A 145 3.24 -8.75 -7.79
N ALA A 146 4.39 -9.17 -8.32
CA ALA A 146 5.19 -10.36 -8.06
C ALA A 146 6.60 -10.02 -7.56
N ARG A 147 7.18 -10.85 -6.67
CA ARG A 147 8.57 -11.25 -6.95
C ARG A 147 9.01 -12.59 -6.40
N PRO A 148 9.12 -13.56 -7.29
CA PRO A 148 10.12 -14.60 -7.09
C PRO A 148 10.76 -15.06 -8.42
N ALA A 149 12.09 -14.92 -8.49
CA ALA A 149 12.98 -15.84 -9.19
C ALA A 149 13.95 -16.39 -8.13
N SER A 150 13.32 -17.04 -7.14
CA SER A 150 13.83 -17.61 -5.89
C SER A 150 14.34 -16.63 -4.82
N ALA A 151 13.63 -15.51 -4.63
CA ALA A 151 13.93 -14.45 -3.64
C ALA A 151 15.35 -13.79 -3.71
N ALA A 152 16.18 -14.23 -4.68
CA ALA A 152 17.44 -13.73 -5.25
C ALA A 152 18.48 -12.97 -4.36
N ARG A 153 19.25 -13.73 -3.57
CA ARG A 153 20.69 -13.62 -3.12
C ARG A 153 21.32 -12.22 -2.90
N ARG A 154 22.01 -11.91 -1.78
CA ARG A 154 23.05 -12.68 -1.07
C ARG A 154 22.67 -13.10 0.36
N ASP A 155 22.99 -14.37 0.60
CA ASP A 155 23.43 -14.92 1.88
C ASP A 155 24.52 -14.01 2.48
N SER A 156 24.20 -13.33 3.58
CA SER A 156 25.21 -12.85 4.51
C SER A 156 25.02 -13.58 5.81
N GLY A 157 25.46 -14.84 5.82
CA GLY A 157 26.38 -15.37 6.83
C GLY A 157 26.36 -14.60 8.15
N ARG A 158 25.28 -14.78 8.90
CA ARG A 158 25.41 -14.86 10.34
C ARG A 158 24.63 -16.09 10.76
N ASP A 159 25.34 -17.21 10.67
CA ASP A 159 25.09 -18.41 11.42
C ASP A 159 24.65 -18.02 12.84
N SER A 160 23.39 -18.27 13.12
CA SER A 160 22.92 -18.44 14.48
C SER A 160 21.89 -19.53 14.38
N ALA A 161 22.36 -20.74 14.69
CA ALA A 161 21.65 -22.00 14.70
C ALA A 161 20.40 -21.96 15.59
N THR A 162 19.34 -21.31 15.14
CA THR A 162 18.01 -21.41 15.75
C THR A 162 17.20 -22.42 14.96
N ARG A 163 17.43 -23.69 15.34
CA ARG A 163 16.45 -24.78 15.42
C ARG A 163 15.26 -24.61 14.47
N ARG A 164 15.26 -25.39 13.38
CA ARG A 164 14.13 -25.58 12.45
C ARG A 164 12.85 -25.91 13.22
N LYS A 165 12.14 -24.90 13.72
CA LYS A 165 10.75 -25.02 14.10
C LYS A 165 9.99 -24.71 12.84
N HIS A 166 9.34 -25.73 12.29
CA HIS A 166 8.26 -25.55 11.34
C HIS A 166 7.21 -24.68 12.03
N GLU A 167 7.22 -23.39 11.71
CA GLU A 167 6.27 -22.44 12.28
C GLU A 167 4.99 -22.53 11.48
N VAL A 168 3.88 -22.80 12.18
CA VAL A 168 2.56 -22.80 11.56
C VAL A 168 2.10 -21.35 11.47
N ALA A 169 1.73 -20.93 10.27
CA ALA A 169 1.11 -19.65 10.02
C ALA A 169 -0.30 -19.85 9.47
N GLN A 170 -1.17 -18.87 9.73
CA GLN A 170 -2.53 -18.82 9.21
C GLN A 170 -2.68 -17.64 8.26
N ALA A 171 -3.25 -17.88 7.09
CA ALA A 171 -3.57 -16.83 6.13
C ALA A 171 -4.67 -15.90 6.68
N LEU A 172 -4.41 -14.59 6.71
CA LEU A 172 -5.34 -13.55 7.16
C LEU A 172 -6.24 -13.02 6.04
N ALA A 173 -5.77 -13.12 4.79
CA ALA A 173 -6.45 -12.63 3.60
C ALA A 173 -6.20 -13.56 2.40
N ASN A 174 -7.01 -13.42 1.35
CA ASN A 174 -6.82 -14.14 0.10
C ASN A 174 -5.66 -13.52 -0.68
N TYR A 175 -4.82 -14.36 -1.26
CA TYR A 175 -3.71 -13.97 -2.12
C TYR A 175 -3.70 -14.89 -3.35
N THR A 176 -3.73 -14.29 -4.54
CA THR A 176 -3.67 -15.02 -5.81
C THR A 176 -2.25 -14.98 -6.35
N ALA A 177 -1.62 -16.14 -6.48
CA ALA A 177 -0.33 -16.26 -7.14
C ALA A 177 -0.41 -15.77 -8.58
N THR A 178 0.53 -14.92 -8.96
CA THR A 178 0.75 -14.43 -10.32
C THR A 178 1.92 -15.13 -11.01
N SER A 179 2.66 -16.00 -10.30
CA SER A 179 3.77 -16.80 -10.80
C SER A 179 3.73 -18.24 -10.26
N SER A 180 4.32 -19.20 -10.98
CA SER A 180 4.43 -20.60 -10.56
C SER A 180 5.32 -20.82 -9.33
N GLU A 181 6.20 -19.85 -9.02
CA GLU A 181 6.99 -19.86 -7.78
C GLU A 181 6.20 -19.36 -6.57
N GLN A 182 5.00 -18.81 -6.77
CA GLN A 182 4.17 -18.27 -5.69
C GLN A 182 3.12 -19.25 -5.22
N LEU A 183 2.76 -19.10 -3.94
CA LEU A 183 1.70 -19.87 -3.30
C LEU A 183 0.46 -19.01 -3.13
N SER A 184 -0.64 -19.40 -3.78
CA SER A 184 -1.94 -18.79 -3.54
C SER A 184 -2.42 -19.13 -2.13
N LEU A 185 -2.95 -18.14 -1.41
CA LEU A 185 -3.50 -18.30 -0.07
C LEU A 185 -4.99 -17.97 -0.08
N VAL A 186 -5.74 -18.71 0.73
CA VAL A 186 -7.13 -18.43 1.08
C VAL A 186 -7.19 -18.13 2.56
N LYS A 187 -7.91 -17.06 2.93
CA LYS A 187 -8.13 -16.64 4.31
C LYS A 187 -8.56 -17.83 5.17
N GLY A 188 -7.86 -18.03 6.29
CA GLY A 188 -8.09 -19.13 7.23
C GLY A 188 -7.27 -20.40 6.97
N GLN A 189 -6.60 -20.53 5.82
CA GLN A 189 -5.72 -21.67 5.54
C GLN A 189 -4.51 -21.69 6.46
N LEU A 190 -4.11 -22.89 6.88
CA LEU A 190 -2.89 -23.13 7.63
C LEU A 190 -1.77 -23.56 6.68
N LEU A 191 -0.58 -23.03 6.94
CA LEU A 191 0.62 -23.33 6.21
C LEU A 191 1.81 -23.44 7.16
N VAL A 192 2.84 -24.14 6.72
CA VAL A 192 4.11 -24.24 7.44
C VAL A 192 5.13 -23.36 6.75
N VAL A 193 5.67 -22.39 7.49
CA VAL A 193 6.74 -21.52 7.00
C VAL A 193 8.06 -22.27 7.04
N ARG A 194 8.78 -22.29 5.91
CA ARG A 194 10.07 -22.97 5.72
C ARG A 194 11.23 -22.00 5.61
N LYS A 195 11.04 -20.86 4.93
CA LYS A 195 12.05 -19.80 4.81
C LYS A 195 11.42 -18.42 4.92
N LYS A 196 12.19 -17.46 5.40
CA LYS A 196 11.81 -16.04 5.46
C LYS A 196 12.90 -15.24 4.75
N ALA A 197 12.52 -14.45 3.74
CA ALA A 197 13.42 -13.49 3.13
C ALA A 197 13.24 -12.12 3.80
N ASP A 198 14.31 -11.34 3.89
CA ASP A 198 14.30 -9.97 4.43
C ASP A 198 13.44 -9.02 3.58
N SER A 199 13.09 -9.43 2.36
CA SER A 199 12.19 -8.73 1.45
C SER A 199 10.71 -8.82 1.84
N GLY A 200 10.38 -9.51 2.94
CA GLY A 200 8.98 -9.72 3.37
C GLY A 200 8.26 -10.85 2.62
N TRP A 201 8.97 -11.63 1.80
CA TRP A 201 8.46 -12.85 1.17
C TRP A 201 8.89 -14.08 1.95
N TRP A 202 7.95 -14.96 2.25
CA TRP A 202 8.19 -16.21 2.96
C TRP A 202 7.87 -17.41 2.06
N GLU A 203 8.65 -18.46 2.20
CA GLU A 203 8.41 -19.74 1.53
C GLU A 203 7.73 -20.67 2.51
N GLY A 204 6.68 -21.34 2.07
CA GLY A 204 5.99 -22.30 2.92
C GLY A 204 5.11 -23.26 2.13
N GLU A 205 4.47 -24.15 2.87
CA GLU A 205 3.75 -25.30 2.33
C GLU A 205 2.35 -25.37 2.97
N LEU A 206 1.30 -25.44 2.16
CA LEU A 206 -0.07 -25.56 2.65
C LEU A 206 -0.29 -26.90 3.36
N GLN A 207 -0.93 -26.85 4.52
CA GLN A 207 -1.36 -28.03 5.26
C GLN A 207 -2.72 -28.49 4.73
N ALA A 208 -2.74 -29.34 3.71
CA ALA A 208 -3.97 -29.92 3.16
C ALA A 208 -4.27 -31.29 3.78
N LYS A 209 -5.53 -31.52 4.21
CA LYS A 209 -6.04 -32.84 4.61
C LYS A 209 -6.35 -33.73 3.40
N GLY A 210 -5.33 -34.06 2.59
CA GLY A 210 -5.46 -35.05 1.50
C GLY A 210 -5.54 -34.52 0.07
N ARG A 211 -5.06 -33.29 -0.19
CA ARG A 211 -4.73 -32.85 -1.56
C ARG A 211 -3.25 -32.47 -1.67
N ALA A 212 -2.75 -32.45 -2.90
CA ALA A 212 -1.36 -32.19 -3.26
C ALA A 212 -0.73 -31.06 -2.41
N ARG A 213 0.44 -31.35 -1.84
CA ARG A 213 1.25 -30.38 -1.09
C ARG A 213 1.68 -29.25 -2.03
N GLN A 214 0.99 -28.12 -1.95
CA GLN A 214 1.37 -26.92 -2.69
C GLN A 214 2.35 -26.12 -1.84
N SER A 215 3.52 -25.83 -2.41
CA SER A 215 4.57 -25.04 -1.79
C SER A 215 4.95 -23.88 -2.70
N GLY A 216 5.29 -22.74 -2.11
CA GLY A 216 5.74 -21.58 -2.87
C GLY A 216 5.96 -20.36 -1.98
N TRP A 217 6.32 -19.26 -2.63
CA TRP A 217 6.51 -17.97 -1.98
C TRP A 217 5.19 -17.24 -1.82
N PHE A 218 4.98 -16.67 -0.64
CA PHE A 218 3.86 -15.80 -0.36
C PHE A 218 4.35 -14.60 0.47
N PRO A 219 3.59 -13.50 0.50
CA PRO A 219 3.97 -12.34 1.27
C PRO A 219 3.64 -12.51 2.76
N ALA A 220 4.57 -12.12 3.62
CA ALA A 220 4.44 -12.23 5.08
C ALA A 220 3.24 -11.44 5.64
N THR A 221 2.83 -10.36 4.98
CA THR A 221 1.69 -9.52 5.37
C THR A 221 0.34 -10.22 5.29
N TYR A 222 0.25 -11.29 4.49
CA TYR A 222 -0.99 -12.06 4.31
C TYR A 222 -1.12 -13.20 5.31
N VAL A 223 -0.16 -13.38 6.22
CA VAL A 223 -0.15 -14.49 7.18
C VAL A 223 0.18 -14.02 8.60
N LYS A 224 -0.33 -14.75 9.58
CA LYS A 224 0.00 -14.60 11.00
C LYS A 224 0.70 -15.86 11.49
N VAL A 225 1.91 -15.74 12.02
CA VAL A 225 2.63 -16.88 12.63
C VAL A 225 2.05 -17.17 14.01
N GLY A 226 1.68 -18.42 14.25
CA GLY A 226 1.22 -18.88 15.56
C GLY A 226 2.40 -19.05 16.51
N GLY A 227 2.69 -18.02 17.31
CA GLY A 227 3.55 -18.15 18.49
C GLY A 227 2.81 -18.87 19.61
N GLY A 228 3.39 -19.94 20.13
CA GLY A 228 2.92 -20.58 21.36
C GLY A 228 2.80 -19.56 22.50
N GLY A 229 1.76 -19.72 23.32
CA GLY A 229 1.38 -18.77 24.35
C GLY A 229 2.52 -18.35 25.29
N GLY A 230 2.64 -17.03 25.46
CA GLY A 230 2.89 -16.48 26.78
C GLY A 230 1.59 -16.59 27.57
N ARG A 231 1.61 -17.43 28.61
CA ARG A 231 0.63 -17.40 29.70
C ARG A 231 0.67 -16.01 30.35
N GLU A 232 -0.45 -15.33 30.43
CA GLU A 232 -0.89 -14.70 31.67
C GLU A 232 -2.38 -15.01 31.81
N GLY A 233 -2.66 -16.06 32.58
CA GLY A 233 -3.97 -16.27 33.18
C GLY A 233 -3.94 -15.75 34.60
N GLY A 234 -5.07 -15.18 35.04
CA GLY A 234 -5.36 -14.77 36.41
C GLY A 234 -5.58 -13.26 36.48
N PHE A 235 -6.80 -12.74 36.25
CA PHE A 235 -7.89 -12.69 37.23
C PHE A 235 -7.39 -12.42 38.66
N GLN A 236 -7.65 -11.23 39.19
CA GLN A 236 -8.67 -11.06 40.22
C GLN A 236 -9.01 -9.57 40.42
N LYS A 237 -10.33 -9.38 40.61
CA LYS A 237 -11.10 -8.31 41.26
C LYS A 237 -10.35 -7.12 41.84
#